data_AF-A0A966XIJ4-F1
#
_entry.id   AF-A0A966XIJ4-F1
#
_cell.length_a   1.000
_cell.length_b   1.000
_cell.length_c   1.000
_cell.angle_alpha   90.00
_cell.angle_beta   90.00
_cell.angle_gamma   90.00
#
_symmetry.space_group_name_H-M   'P 1'
#
loop_
_entity.id
_entity.type
_entity.pdbx_description
1 polymer ?
#
loop_
_entity_poly.entity_id
_entity_poly.type
_entity_poly.pdbx_seq_one_letter_code
_entity_poly.pdbx_strand_id
1 'polypeptide(L)'
;MLSFDHPDQVIQMKDHISELLRDAINVAASGKRVEKRTVIPKRPEVLVDIFSQDPLLGDAFDALTPGRQKSYILHVNSAKNEETKRRRILSSREKILAGKGALER
;
A
#
# COMPACT_ATOMS: atom_id res chain seq x y z
N MET A 1 12.83 -17.08 7.33
CA MET A 1 11.65 -16.70 8.14
C MET A 1 11.64 -17.63 9.34
N LEU A 2 11.62 -17.09 10.57
CA LEU A 2 11.62 -17.90 11.79
C LEU A 2 10.19 -18.39 12.04
N SER A 3 9.98 -19.71 12.06
CA SER A 3 8.66 -20.32 12.27
C SER A 3 8.79 -21.50 13.24
N PHE A 4 7.81 -21.65 14.11
CA PHE A 4 7.74 -22.71 15.11
C PHE A 4 6.42 -23.46 14.95
N ASP A 5 6.47 -24.79 15.04
CA ASP A 5 5.30 -25.67 15.08
C ASP A 5 5.14 -26.40 16.42
N HIS A 6 6.14 -26.32 17.31
CA HIS A 6 6.10 -26.84 18.67
C HIS A 6 6.78 -25.90 19.68
N PRO A 7 6.28 -25.77 20.94
CA PRO A 7 6.89 -24.90 21.96
C PRO A 7 8.37 -25.16 22.26
N ASP A 8 8.82 -26.42 22.22
CA ASP A 8 10.20 -26.78 22.56
C ASP A 8 11.23 -26.18 21.59
N GLN A 9 10.83 -25.91 20.35
CA GLN A 9 11.70 -25.28 19.35
C GLN A 9 12.07 -23.86 19.75
N VAL A 10 11.19 -23.14 20.46
CA VAL A 10 11.49 -21.81 20.98
C VAL A 10 12.61 -21.87 22.01
N ILE A 11 12.61 -22.90 22.87
CA ILE A 11 13.63 -23.10 23.90
C ILE A 11 14.97 -23.47 23.24
N GLN A 12 14.96 -24.39 22.27
CA GLN A 12 16.15 -24.81 21.54
C GLN A 12 16.79 -23.66 20.74
N MET A 13 15.97 -22.74 20.22
CA MET A 13 16.42 -21.60 19.42
C MET A 13 16.66 -20.32 20.23
N LYS A 14 16.59 -20.39 21.57
CA LYS A 14 16.72 -19.22 22.47
C LYS A 14 17.92 -18.33 22.13
N ASP A 15 19.08 -18.93 21.90
CA ASP A 15 20.31 -18.18 21.66
C ASP A 15 20.26 -17.46 20.31
N HIS A 16 19.75 -18.11 19.27
CA HIS A 16 19.55 -17.51 17.95
C HIS A 16 18.50 -16.39 17.98
N ILE A 17 17.40 -16.56 18.72
CA ILE A 17 16.41 -15.50 18.92
C ILE A 17 17.06 -14.30 19.62
N SER A 18 17.88 -14.54 20.65
CA SER A 18 18.56 -13.49 21.39
C SER A 18 19.56 -12.72 20.53
N GLU A 19 20.26 -13.40 19.63
CA GLU A 19 21.14 -12.79 18.64
C GLU A 19 20.35 -11.89 17.67
N LEU A 20 19.26 -12.40 17.09
CA LEU A 20 18.39 -11.62 16.19
C LEU A 20 17.81 -10.37 16.87
N LEU A 21 17.45 -10.48 18.16
CA LEU A 21 16.96 -9.34 18.94
C LEU A 21 18.05 -8.29 19.15
N ARG A 22 19.28 -8.70 19.47
CA ARG A 22 20.42 -7.78 19.62
C ARG A 22 20.72 -7.07 18.31
N ASP A 23 20.71 -7.77 17.19
CA ASP A 23 20.89 -7.18 15.87
C ASP A 23 19.79 -6.17 15.55
N ALA A 24 18.53 -6.51 15.82
CA ALA A 24 17.41 -5.59 15.61
C ALA A 24 17.53 -4.32 16.47
N ILE A 25 17.95 -4.44 17.73
CA ILE A 25 18.22 -3.31 18.63
C ILE A 25 19.35 -2.45 18.08
N ASN A 26 20.46 -3.06 17.64
CA ASN A 26 21.61 -2.35 17.07
C ASN A 26 21.23 -1.59 15.79
N VAL A 27 20.44 -2.20 14.91
CA VAL A 27 19.91 -1.55 13.70
C VAL A 27 19.03 -0.36 14.08
N ALA A 28 18.12 -0.52 15.04
CA ALA A 28 17.25 0.55 15.50
C ALA A 28 18.05 1.71 16.14
N ALA A 29 19.01 1.39 17.00
CA ALA A 29 19.89 2.37 17.65
C ALA A 29 20.77 3.12 16.65
N SER A 30 21.19 2.46 15.56
CA SER A 30 21.95 3.11 14.48
C SER A 30 21.13 4.12 13.66
N GLY A 31 19.81 4.18 13.85
CA GLY A 31 18.92 5.05 13.09
C GLY A 31 18.75 4.66 11.62
N LYS A 32 19.35 3.54 11.18
CA LYS A 32 19.24 3.04 9.80
C LYS A 32 17.77 2.73 9.49
N ARG A 33 17.19 3.53 8.59
CA ARG A 33 15.88 3.28 8.02
C ARG A 33 16.06 2.69 6.63
N VAL A 34 15.46 1.54 6.39
CA VAL A 34 15.34 1.02 5.02
C VAL A 34 14.45 1.99 4.25
N GLU A 35 14.95 2.49 3.13
CA GLU A 35 14.17 3.33 2.24
C GLU A 35 12.98 2.52 1.72
N LYS A 36 11.76 2.90 2.10
CA LYS A 36 10.55 2.22 1.62
C LYS A 36 10.38 2.54 0.13
N ARG A 37 10.87 1.65 -0.74
CA ARG A 37 10.55 1.72 -2.17
C ARG A 37 9.06 1.44 -2.39
N THR A 38 8.28 2.51 -2.47
CA THR A 38 6.89 2.41 -2.86
C THR A 38 6.83 2.39 -4.38
N VAL A 39 6.86 1.20 -4.97
CA VAL A 39 6.57 1.04 -6.40
C VAL A 39 5.07 1.23 -6.58
N ILE A 40 4.69 2.39 -7.13
CA ILE A 40 3.32 2.67 -7.57
C ILE A 40 3.17 2.02 -8.94
N PRO A 41 2.17 1.13 -9.14
CA PRO A 41 1.90 0.57 -10.45
C PRO A 41 1.54 1.68 -11.45
N LYS A 42 1.78 1.45 -12.75
CA LYS A 42 1.38 2.42 -13.78
C LYS A 42 -0.12 2.74 -13.66
N ARG A 43 -0.44 4.03 -13.74
CA ARG A 43 -1.83 4.52 -13.76
C ARG A 43 -2.57 3.92 -14.98
N PRO A 44 -3.71 3.24 -14.81
CA PRO A 44 -4.50 2.74 -15.93
C PRO A 44 -5.13 3.88 -16.74
N GLU A 45 -5.29 3.67 -18.05
CA GLU A 45 -5.82 4.67 -19.00
C GLU A 45 -7.19 5.21 -18.60
N VAL A 46 -8.06 4.35 -18.06
CA VAL A 46 -9.38 4.74 -17.58
C VAL A 46 -9.35 5.86 -16.52
N LEU A 47 -8.28 5.93 -15.71
CA LEU A 47 -8.11 7.02 -14.74
C LEU A 47 -7.67 8.29 -15.44
N VAL A 48 -6.80 8.20 -16.44
CA VAL A 48 -6.35 9.34 -17.23
C VAL A 48 -7.55 9.98 -17.95
N ASP A 49 -8.41 9.17 -18.56
CA ASP A 49 -9.63 9.65 -19.23
C ASP A 49 -10.55 10.39 -18.27
N ILE A 50 -10.80 9.80 -17.09
CA ILE A 50 -11.72 10.37 -16.10
C ILE A 50 -11.16 11.66 -15.50
N PHE A 51 -9.86 11.71 -15.18
CA PHE A 51 -9.24 12.92 -14.63
C PHE A 51 -9.14 14.03 -15.67
N SER A 52 -9.04 13.70 -16.95
CA SER A 52 -9.10 14.71 -18.03
C SER A 52 -10.49 15.33 -18.15
N GLN A 53 -11.56 14.55 -17.87
CA GLN A 53 -12.93 15.05 -17.85
C GLN A 53 -13.30 15.73 -16.53
N ASP A 54 -12.59 15.42 -15.45
CA ASP A 54 -12.83 15.93 -14.11
C ASP A 54 -11.52 16.32 -13.42
N PRO A 55 -11.01 17.53 -13.70
CA PRO A 55 -9.74 18.00 -13.15
C PRO A 55 -9.70 18.03 -11.63
N LEU A 56 -10.82 18.39 -10.98
CA LEU A 56 -10.92 18.42 -9.51
C LEU A 56 -10.66 17.04 -8.90
N LEU A 57 -11.22 15.98 -9.50
CA LEU A 57 -10.97 14.62 -9.06
C LEU A 57 -9.51 14.19 -9.32
N GLY A 58 -8.95 14.60 -10.45
CA GLY A 58 -7.54 14.37 -10.79
C GLY A 58 -6.58 15.00 -9.77
N ASP A 59 -6.78 16.28 -9.46
CA ASP A 59 -5.97 17.02 -8.49
C ASP A 59 -6.08 16.41 -7.08
N ALA A 60 -7.29 16.05 -6.67
CA ALA A 60 -7.51 15.39 -5.38
C ALA A 60 -6.83 14.00 -5.33
N PHE A 61 -6.84 13.26 -6.44
CA PHE A 61 -6.12 11.99 -6.53
C PHE A 61 -4.61 12.18 -6.44
N ASP A 62 -4.07 13.17 -7.14
CA ASP A 62 -2.64 13.47 -7.16
C ASP A 62 -2.14 13.98 -5.79
N ALA A 63 -3.01 14.62 -5.01
CA ALA A 63 -2.72 15.00 -3.62
C ALA A 63 -2.72 13.82 -2.62
N LEU A 64 -3.21 12.64 -3.00
CA LEU A 64 -3.16 11.45 -2.13
C LEU A 64 -1.72 10.99 -1.90
N THR A 65 -1.47 10.38 -0.74
CA THR A 65 -0.19 9.72 -0.49
C THR A 65 0.07 8.60 -1.51
N PRO A 66 1.34 8.29 -1.85
CA PRO A 66 1.70 7.21 -2.76
C PRO A 66 1.00 5.86 -2.46
N GLY A 67 0.83 5.55 -1.17
CA GLY A 67 0.13 4.34 -0.72
C GLY A 67 -1.37 4.36 -1.05
N ARG A 68 -2.04 5.51 -0.89
CA ARG A 68 -3.46 5.68 -1.22
C ARG A 68 -3.69 5.71 -2.74
N GLN A 69 -2.81 6.36 -3.50
CA GLN A 69 -2.85 6.28 -4.97
C GLN A 69 -2.70 4.83 -5.46
N LYS A 70 -1.72 4.10 -4.90
CA LYS A 70 -1.52 2.68 -5.17
C LYS A 70 -2.76 1.84 -4.82
N SER A 71 -3.41 2.13 -3.69
CA SER A 71 -4.65 1.44 -3.29
C SER A 71 -5.74 1.56 -4.36
N TYR A 72 -5.96 2.76 -4.90
CA TYR A 72 -6.92 2.97 -5.98
C TYR A 72 -6.51 2.30 -7.28
N ILE A 73 -5.25 2.40 -7.68
CA ILE A 73 -4.75 1.77 -8.90
C ILE A 73 -4.95 0.25 -8.85
N LEU A 74 -4.65 -0.38 -7.70
CA LEU A 74 -4.90 -1.81 -7.48
C LEU A 74 -6.39 -2.14 -7.48
N HIS A 75 -7.21 -1.33 -6.81
CA HIS A 75 -8.66 -1.52 -6.77
C HIS A 75 -9.26 -1.46 -8.18
N VAL A 76 -8.87 -0.48 -8.99
CA VAL A 76 -9.32 -0.35 -10.38
C VAL A 76 -8.81 -1.52 -11.23
N ASN A 77 -7.51 -1.82 -11.19
CA ASN A 77 -6.90 -2.88 -12.01
C ASN A 77 -7.39 -4.30 -11.68
N SER A 78 -7.96 -4.54 -10.49
CA SER A 78 -8.56 -5.84 -10.17
C SER A 78 -9.86 -6.14 -10.94
N ALA A 79 -10.46 -5.17 -11.64
CA ALA A 79 -11.58 -5.41 -12.54
C ALA A 79 -11.09 -5.68 -13.97
N LYS A 80 -11.65 -6.70 -14.63
CA LYS A 80 -11.34 -7.03 -16.03
C LYS A 80 -12.07 -6.14 -17.04
N ASN A 81 -13.31 -5.74 -16.72
CA ASN A 81 -14.16 -4.92 -17.59
C ASN A 81 -13.93 -3.42 -17.34
N GLU A 82 -13.68 -2.65 -18.41
CA GLU A 82 -13.51 -1.19 -18.39
C GLU A 82 -14.68 -0.43 -17.76
N GLU A 83 -15.92 -0.83 -18.01
CA GLU A 83 -17.10 -0.21 -17.40
C GLU A 83 -17.07 -0.35 -15.87
N THR A 84 -16.65 -1.52 -15.38
CA THR A 84 -16.49 -1.76 -13.94
C THR A 84 -15.36 -0.92 -13.36
N LYS A 85 -14.26 -0.76 -14.11
CA LYS A 85 -13.16 0.12 -13.71
C LYS A 85 -13.63 1.57 -13.56
N ARG A 86 -14.38 2.09 -14.54
CA ARG A 86 -15.01 3.42 -14.50
C ARG A 86 -15.93 3.58 -13.30
N ARG A 87 -16.84 2.62 -13.09
CA ARG A 87 -17.77 2.65 -11.96
C ARG A 87 -17.04 2.73 -10.62
N ARG A 88 -15.97 1.94 -10.44
CA ARG A 88 -15.19 1.91 -9.18
C ARG A 88 -14.57 3.25 -8.83
N ILE A 89 -14.02 3.96 -9.81
CA ILE A 89 -13.41 5.27 -9.55
C ILE A 89 -14.49 6.34 -9.32
N LEU A 90 -15.55 6.34 -10.12
CA LEU A 90 -16.66 7.30 -9.97
C LEU A 90 -17.36 7.14 -8.62
N SER A 91 -17.63 5.91 -8.17
CA SER A 91 -18.20 5.64 -6.85
C SER A 91 -17.26 5.99 -5.70
N SER A 92 -15.97 6.17 -5.99
CA SER A 92 -14.96 6.53 -4.99
C SER A 92 -14.69 8.03 -4.93
N ARG A 93 -15.37 8.85 -5.73
CA ARG A 93 -15.15 10.30 -5.83
C ARG A 93 -15.07 10.97 -4.47
N GLU A 94 -16.10 10.82 -3.66
CA GLU A 94 -16.17 11.48 -2.34
C GLU A 94 -15.03 11.06 -1.42
N LYS A 95 -14.62 9.78 -1.48
CA LYS A 95 -13.48 9.29 -0.71
C LYS A 95 -12.17 9.92 -1.17
N ILE A 96 -11.97 10.07 -2.47
CA ILE A 96 -10.77 10.70 -3.05
C ILE A 96 -10.71 12.16 -2.64
N LEU A 97 -11.84 12.88 -2.75
CA LEU A 97 -11.95 14.28 -2.32
C LEU A 97 -11.70 14.43 -0.81
N ALA A 98 -12.11 13.45 -0.01
CA ALA A 98 -11.82 13.39 1.43
C ALA A 98 -10.39 12.89 1.75
N GLY A 99 -9.54 12.66 0.75
CA GLY A 99 -8.17 12.20 0.92
C GLY A 99 -8.02 10.74 1.39
N LYS A 100 -9.09 9.94 1.36
CA LYS A 100 -9.12 8.55 1.83
C LYS A 100 -8.62 7.58 0.76
N GLY A 101 -8.14 6.40 1.18
CA GLY A 101 -7.82 5.29 0.27
C GLY A 101 -9.06 4.48 -0.16
N ALA A 102 -8.93 3.67 -1.21
CA ALA A 102 -10.05 2.91 -1.79
C ALA A 102 -10.79 2.00 -0.78
N LEU A 103 -10.04 1.41 0.16
CA LEU A 103 -10.55 0.48 1.17
C LEU A 103 -10.75 1.14 2.55
N GLU A 104 -10.45 2.43 2.69
CA GLU A 104 -10.65 3.15 3.94
C GLU A 104 -12.15 3.44 4.13
N ARG A 105 -12.61 3.32 5.38
CA ARG A 105 -13.98 3.60 5.80
C ARG A 105 -14.12 5.06 6.21
#